data_AF-A0AAD5QJY2-F1
#
_entry.id   AF-A0AAD5QJY2-F1
#
_cell.length_a   1.000
_cell.length_b   1.000
_cell.length_c   1.000
_cell.angle_alpha   90.00
_cell.angle_beta   90.00
_cell.angle_gamma   90.00
#
_symmetry.space_group_name_H-M   'P 1'
#
loop_
_entity.id
_entity.type
_entity.pdbx_description
1 polymer ?
#
loop_
_entity_poly.entity_id
_entity_poly.type
_entity_poly.pdbx_seq_one_letter_code
_entity_poly.pdbx_strand_id
1 'polypeptide(L)' 'MIQDEILGVLSCKEELSMMIDYIDTLKYHDHVDYEYIYKLAEQGAKSAGGDINDLYDWEKAVRPTVNTTAKKTVKPSNRN' A
#
# COMPACT_ATOMS: atom_id res chain seq x y z
N MET A 1 -12.01 7.84 -21.40
CA MET A 1 -10.98 8.81 -21.85
C MET A 1 -10.64 9.86 -20.78
N ILE A 2 -11.02 9.70 -19.49
CA ILE A 2 -10.66 10.63 -18.39
C ILE A 2 -9.71 9.98 -17.37
N GLN A 3 -9.72 8.65 -17.24
CA GLN A 3 -8.89 7.92 -16.27
C GLN A 3 -7.38 8.09 -16.50
N ASP A 4 -6.89 8.01 -17.75
CA ASP A 4 -5.45 8.09 -18.05
C ASP A 4 -4.80 9.42 -17.64
N GLU A 5 -5.56 10.52 -17.71
CA GLU A 5 -5.04 11.86 -17.39
C GLU A 5 -4.94 12.09 -15.86
N ILE A 6 -5.82 11.47 -15.09
CA ILE A 6 -5.84 11.54 -13.61
C ILE A 6 -4.84 10.55 -13.00
N LEU A 7 -4.73 9.36 -13.60
CA LEU A 7 -3.90 8.27 -13.09
C LEU A 7 -2.46 8.31 -13.62
N GLY A 8 -2.17 9.07 -14.68
CA GLY A 8 -0.88 9.07 -15.38
C GLY A 8 0.34 9.47 -14.53
N VAL A 9 0.13 10.12 -13.39
CA VAL A 9 1.19 10.53 -12.44
C VAL A 9 1.45 9.46 -11.37
N LEU A 10 0.57 8.47 -11.23
CA LEU A 10 0.62 7.47 -10.16
C LEU A 10 1.37 6.21 -10.61
N SER A 11 2.25 5.72 -9.74
CA SER A 11 2.99 4.46 -9.93
C SER A 11 2.09 3.21 -9.82
N CYS A 12 0.91 3.33 -9.20
CA CYS A 12 -0.09 2.28 -9.02
C CYS A 12 -1.32 2.44 -9.94
N LYS A 13 -1.15 3.11 -11.08
CA LYS A 13 -2.25 3.46 -12.00
C LYS A 13 -3.03 2.25 -12.50
N GLU A 14 -2.38 1.10 -12.67
CA GLU A 14 -2.99 -0.10 -13.26
C GLU A 14 -3.96 -0.74 -12.27
N GLU A 15 -3.52 -0.97 -11.04
CA GLU A 15 -4.35 -1.53 -9.98
C GLU A 15 -5.50 -0.60 -9.59
N LEU A 16 -5.24 0.71 -9.59
CA LEU A 16 -6.28 1.71 -9.32
C LEU A 16 -7.29 1.80 -10.47
N SER A 17 -6.87 1.68 -11.73
CA SER A 17 -7.79 1.62 -12.87
C SER A 17 -8.71 0.40 -12.76
N MET A 18 -8.14 -0.78 -12.46
CA MET A 18 -8.93 -2.01 -12.27
C MET A 18 -9.95 -1.88 -11.14
N MET A 19 -9.57 -1.21 -10.05
CA MET A 19 -10.48 -0.96 -8.93
C MET A 19 -11.63 -0.04 -9.32
N ILE A 20 -11.36 1.03 -10.07
CA ILE A 20 -12.38 1.97 -10.55
C ILE A 20 -13.31 1.27 -11.55
N ASP A 21 -12.75 0.51 -12.49
CA ASP A 21 -13.53 -0.24 -13.48
C ASP A 21 -14.45 -1.26 -12.79
N TYR A 22 -13.97 -1.92 -11.73
CA TYR A 22 -14.79 -2.80 -10.91
C TYR A 22 -15.97 -2.06 -10.26
N ILE A 23 -15.71 -0.92 -9.63
CA ILE A 23 -16.76 -0.11 -8.98
C ILE A 23 -17.81 0.33 -10.02
N ASP A 24 -17.39 0.74 -11.22
CA ASP A 24 -18.30 1.18 -12.29
C ASP A 24 -19.19 0.05 -12.83
N THR A 25 -18.77 -1.21 -12.72
CA THR A 25 -19.60 -2.35 -13.13
C THR A 25 -20.76 -2.64 -12.18
N LEU A 26 -20.62 -2.29 -10.90
CA LEU A 26 -21.58 -2.62 -9.84
C LEU A 26 -22.92 -1.90 -10.02
N LYS A 27 -24.01 -2.62 -9.74
CA LYS A 27 -25.35 -2.07 -9.62
C LYS A 27 -25.68 -1.78 -8.17
N TYR A 28 -26.71 -0.97 -7.94
CA TYR A 28 -27.09 -0.52 -6.59
C TYR A 28 -27.35 -1.66 -5.59
N HIS A 29 -27.86 -2.79 -6.07
CA HIS A 29 -28.16 -3.96 -5.25
C HIS A 29 -27.04 -5.01 -5.23
N ASP A 30 -25.94 -4.80 -5.95
CA ASP A 30 -24.85 -5.75 -5.98
C ASP A 30 -24.04 -5.68 -4.68
N HIS A 31 -23.63 -6.84 -4.20
CA HIS A 31 -22.71 -6.93 -3.08
C HIS A 31 -21.30 -6.60 -3.55
N VAL A 32 -20.72 -5.57 -2.92
CA VAL A 32 -19.33 -5.18 -3.14
C VAL A 32 -18.40 -6.28 -2.59
N ASP A 33 -17.48 -6.74 -3.41
CA ASP A 33 -16.39 -7.63 -3.03
C ASP A 33 -15.24 -6.78 -2.48
N TYR A 34 -15.29 -6.57 -1.16
CA TYR A 34 -14.23 -5.85 -0.47
C TYR A 34 -12.90 -6.62 -0.46
N GLU A 35 -12.93 -7.96 -0.50
CA GLU A 35 -11.71 -8.76 -0.52
C GLU A 35 -10.92 -8.50 -1.81
N TYR A 36 -11.62 -8.40 -2.93
CA TYR A 36 -11.04 -8.01 -4.22
C TYR A 36 -10.43 -6.60 -4.18
N ILE A 37 -11.15 -5.61 -3.64
CA ILE A 37 -10.67 -4.24 -3.49
C ILE A 37 -9.40 -4.18 -2.62
N TYR A 38 -9.38 -4.91 -1.50
CA TYR A 38 -8.22 -4.97 -0.61
C TYR A 38 -6.99 -5.58 -1.30
N LYS A 39 -7.17 -6.64 -2.09
CA LYS A 39 -6.07 -7.26 -2.85
C LYS A 39 -5.49 -6.29 -3.88
N LEU A 40 -6.34 -5.55 -4.60
CA LEU A 40 -5.89 -4.51 -5.54
C LEU A 40 -5.13 -3.39 -4.83
N ALA A 41 -5.61 -2.94 -3.67
CA ALA A 41 -4.93 -1.92 -2.87
C ALA A 41 -3.56 -2.39 -2.39
N GLU A 42 -3.45 -3.62 -1.90
CA GLU A 42 -2.18 -4.21 -1.46
C GLU A 42 -1.19 -4.35 -2.64
N GLN A 43 -1.66 -4.76 -3.81
CA GLN A 43 -0.84 -4.84 -5.02
C GLN A 43 -0.37 -3.45 -5.46
N GLY A 44 -1.27 -2.47 -5.52
CA GLY A 44 -0.94 -1.10 -5.89
C GLY A 44 0.07 -0.45 -4.92
N ALA A 45 -0.07 -0.71 -3.61
CA ALA A 45 0.90 -0.25 -2.62
C ALA A 45 2.29 -0.83 -2.89
N LYS A 46 2.38 -2.14 -3.13
CA LYS A 46 3.64 -2.82 -3.46
C LYS A 46 4.25 -2.31 -4.77
N SER A 47 3.44 -2.08 -5.80
CA SER A 47 3.88 -1.51 -7.09
C SER A 47 4.43 -0.09 -6.95
N ALA A 48 3.89 0.69 -6.02
CA ALA A 48 4.40 2.02 -5.67
C ALA A 48 5.60 2.00 -4.70
N GLY A 49 6.01 0.82 -4.20
CA GLY A 49 7.10 0.67 -3.24
C GLY A 49 6.71 0.95 -1.78
N GLY A 50 5.42 1.00 -1.46
CA GLY A 50 4.89 1.12 -0.11
C GLY A 50 4.35 -0.20 0.44
N ASP A 51 4.09 -0.23 1.75
CA ASP A 51 3.38 -1.32 2.42
C ASP A 51 2.08 -0.77 3.03
N ILE A 52 0.97 -1.48 2.84
CA ILE A 52 -0.32 -1.12 3.44
C ILE A 52 -0.34 -1.34 4.97
N ASN A 53 0.59 -2.14 5.48
CA ASN A 53 0.77 -2.40 6.90
C ASN A 53 1.70 -1.38 7.59
N ASP A 54 2.31 -0.47 6.83
CA ASP A 54 3.12 0.58 7.41
C ASP A 54 2.26 1.58 8.19
N LEU A 55 2.89 2.19 9.19
CA LEU A 55 2.28 3.27 9.95
C LEU A 55 1.93 4.44 9.03
N TYR A 56 0.77 5.05 9.28
CA TYR A 56 0.38 6.24 8.56
C TYR A 56 1.31 7.41 8.90
N ASP A 57 1.42 8.37 7.99
CA ASP A 57 2.35 9.49 8.15
C ASP A 57 2.03 10.35 9.39
N TRP A 58 0.77 10.42 9.80
CA TRP A 58 0.36 11.10 11.03
C TRP A 58 0.74 10.33 12.32
N GLU A 59 0.92 9.02 12.26
CA GLU A 59 1.37 8.21 13.41
C GLU A 59 2.88 8.29 13.60
N LYS A 60 3.63 8.52 12.51
CA LYS A 60 5.08 8.76 12.56
C LYS A 60 5.41 10.04 13.33
N ALA A 61 4.56 11.06 13.24
CA ALA A 61 4.75 12.34 13.91
C ALA A 61 4.61 12.29 15.44
N VAL A 62 3.97 11.26 15.99
CA VAL A 62 3.69 11.15 17.44
C VAL A 62 4.80 10.40 18.20
N ARG A 63 5.76 9.79 17.49
CA ARG A 63 6.90 9.14 18.14
C ARG A 63 8.09 10.10 18.23
N PRO A 64 8.47 10.60 19.43
CA PRO A 64 9.86 11.01 19.60
C PRO A 64 10.71 9.77 19.31
N THR A 65 11.73 9.95 18.48
CA THR A 65 12.62 8.90 17.95
C THR A 65 13.09 7.92 19.03
N VAL A 66 12.43 6.77 19.16
CA VAL A 66 13.02 5.62 19.85
C VAL A 66 13.49 4.66 18.76
N ASN A 67 14.79 4.75 18.49
CA ASN A 67 15.54 3.90 17.59
C ASN A 67 15.14 2.42 17.77
N THR A 68 14.47 1.84 16.76
CA THR A 68 14.47 0.38 16.61
C THR A 68 15.16 0.07 15.29
N THR A 69 16.48 0.04 15.40
CA THR A 69 17.44 -0.49 14.43
C THR A 69 16.97 -1.82 13.85
N ALA A 70 16.97 -1.86 12.52
CA ALA A 70 17.22 -2.99 11.66
C ALA A 70 17.62 -4.31 12.36
N LYS A 71 16.87 -5.38 12.08
CA LYS A 71 17.38 -6.75 12.20
C LYS A 71 18.58 -6.91 11.26
N LYS A 72 19.80 -6.71 11.77
CA LYS A 72 21.02 -7.26 11.18
C LYS A 72 21.66 -8.18 12.23
N THR A 73 21.48 -9.48 12.02
CA THR A 73 22.18 -10.55 12.70
C THR A 73 23.69 -10.33 12.57
N VAL A 74 24.37 -10.01 13.67
CA VAL A 74 25.84 -10.03 13.74
C VAL A 74 26.25 -11.01 14.83
N LYS A 75 27.02 -12.02 14.41
CA LYS A 75 27.67 -13.10 15.19
C LYS A 75 28.36 -12.57 16.47
N PRO A 76 28.38 -13.35 17.57
CA PRO A 76 29.21 -13.02 18.72
C PRO A 76 30.68 -13.43 18.45
N SER A 77 31.60 -12.48 18.58
CA SER A 77 33.04 -12.75 18.72
C SER A 77 33.67 -11.76 19.69
N ASN A 78 34.06 -12.25 20.86
CA ASN A 78 35.17 -11.75 21.70
C ASN A 78 35.44 -12.83 22.76
N ARG A 79 36.60 -13.51 22.78
CA ARG A 79 37.90 -13.06 23.33
C ARG A 79 37.77 -12.46 24.73
N ASN A 80 38.01 -13.32 25.71
CA ASN A 80 39.02 -13.14 26.75
C ASN A 80 39.66 -14.49 27.03
#